data_AF-A0A0C4F800-F1
#
_entry.id   AF-A0A0C4F800-F1
#
_cell.length_a   1.000
_cell.length_b   1.000
_cell.length_c   1.000
_cell.angle_alpha   90.00
_cell.angle_beta   90.00
_cell.angle_gamma   90.00
#
_symmetry.space_group_name_H-M   'P 1'
#
loop_
_entity.id
_entity.type
_entity.pdbx_description
1 polymer ?
#
loop_
_entity_poly.entity_id
_entity_poly.type
_entity_poly.pdbx_seq_one_letter_code
_entity_poly.pdbx_strand_id
1 'polypeptide(L)'
;MRKGDRVLFYHSNCKFPGIAGIAEIDKEGYPDFTAFDPSHPYHDPKSMESKPTWFMVDVKFVSRLPNFVPLKLLQNLISGKPVPLEAFEVVRNLGVKGGWLSTEKVNLASKPTKISSDQSDGTNLDNPQSNKRKTQSGTTQPRRSKRSKN
;
A
#
# COMPACT_ATOMS: atom_id res chain seq x y z
N MET A 1 -14.88 -11.50 5.63
CA MET A 1 -15.36 -10.19 6.14
C MET A 1 -16.59 -10.48 6.97
N ARG A 2 -16.77 -9.80 8.09
CA ARG A 2 -17.88 -10.05 9.04
C ARG A 2 -19.01 -9.04 8.84
N LYS A 3 -20.23 -9.39 9.23
CA LYS A 3 -21.36 -8.45 9.20
C LYS A 3 -21.05 -7.25 10.09
N GLY A 4 -21.24 -6.03 9.55
CA GLY A 4 -20.89 -4.78 10.22
C GLY A 4 -19.49 -4.22 9.89
N ASP A 5 -18.61 -4.98 9.22
CA ASP A 5 -17.31 -4.46 8.77
C ASP A 5 -17.50 -3.27 7.80
N ARG A 6 -16.81 -2.15 8.06
CA ARG A 6 -16.79 -0.98 7.17
C ARG A 6 -15.83 -1.23 6.00
N VAL A 7 -16.26 -0.85 4.79
CA VAL A 7 -15.47 -1.01 3.56
C VAL A 7 -15.44 0.30 2.75
N LEU A 8 -14.36 0.50 2.00
CA LEU A 8 -14.17 1.66 1.13
C LEU A 8 -14.81 1.40 -0.24
N PHE A 9 -15.73 2.26 -0.67
CA PHE A 9 -16.33 2.19 -2.00
C PHE A 9 -15.43 2.91 -3.01
N TYR A 10 -14.74 2.14 -3.85
CA TYR A 10 -13.70 2.62 -4.76
C TYR A 10 -14.15 2.55 -6.23
N HIS A 11 -13.99 3.66 -6.95
CA HIS A 11 -14.20 3.71 -8.40
C HIS A 11 -12.91 3.31 -9.12
N SER A 12 -12.91 2.11 -9.73
CA SER A 12 -11.88 1.64 -10.64
C SER A 12 -12.24 1.96 -12.11
N ASN A 13 -11.27 1.80 -13.01
CA ASN A 13 -11.44 1.86 -14.47
C ASN A 13 -12.30 3.04 -15.00
N CYS A 14 -12.10 4.24 -14.47
CA CYS A 14 -12.84 5.43 -14.87
C CYS A 14 -11.90 6.65 -15.00
N LYS A 15 -12.41 7.78 -15.51
CA LYS A 15 -11.63 9.01 -15.73
C LYS A 15 -11.00 9.58 -14.44
N PHE A 16 -11.63 9.35 -13.29
CA PHE A 16 -11.21 9.87 -11.98
C PHE A 16 -11.25 8.74 -10.93
N PRO A 17 -10.24 7.85 -10.89
CA PRO A 17 -10.23 6.71 -9.96
C PRO A 17 -9.89 7.15 -8.53
N GLY A 18 -10.52 6.52 -7.54
CA GLY A 18 -10.42 6.91 -6.14
C GLY A 18 -11.57 6.43 -5.26
N ILE A 19 -11.52 6.75 -3.97
CA ILE A 19 -12.53 6.38 -2.99
C ILE A 19 -13.65 7.43 -2.99
N ALA A 20 -14.89 7.00 -3.19
CA ALA A 20 -16.07 7.86 -3.28
C ALA A 20 -16.97 7.81 -2.03
N GLY A 21 -16.92 6.73 -1.26
CA GLY A 21 -17.84 6.52 -0.15
C GLY A 21 -17.45 5.36 0.76
N ILE A 22 -18.34 5.10 1.70
CA ILE A 22 -18.28 4.01 2.67
C ILE A 22 -19.48 3.10 2.46
N ALA A 23 -19.23 1.81 2.52
CA ALA A 23 -20.25 0.77 2.61
C ALA A 23 -19.99 -0.10 3.86
N GLU A 24 -20.90 -1.01 4.14
CA GLU A 24 -20.83 -1.96 5.25
C GLU A 24 -21.21 -3.35 4.74
N ILE A 25 -20.54 -4.40 5.24
CA ILE A 25 -20.91 -5.79 4.97
C ILE A 25 -22.25 -6.07 5.65
N ASP A 26 -23.29 -6.36 4.86
CA ASP A 26 -24.59 -6.75 5.36
C ASP A 26 -24.78 -8.28 5.42
N LYS A 27 -24.08 -9.02 4.56
CA LYS A 27 -24.05 -10.49 4.60
C LYS A 27 -22.63 -11.00 4.42
N GLU A 28 -22.24 -11.96 5.26
CA GLU A 28 -20.93 -12.62 5.20
C GLU A 28 -20.81 -13.52 3.96
N GLY A 29 -19.61 -14.07 3.74
CA GLY A 29 -19.28 -14.80 2.51
C GLY A 29 -20.20 -15.97 2.22
N TYR A 30 -20.78 -16.00 1.01
CA TYR A 30 -21.59 -17.10 0.50
C TYR A 30 -21.22 -17.41 -0.97
N PRO A 31 -21.52 -18.61 -1.49
CA PRO A 31 -21.13 -19.00 -2.85
C PRO A 31 -21.65 -18.03 -3.92
N ASP A 32 -20.78 -17.68 -4.87
CA ASP A 32 -21.17 -16.83 -6.01
C ASP A 32 -21.98 -17.64 -7.02
N PHE A 33 -23.30 -17.51 -6.97
CA PHE A 33 -24.21 -18.20 -7.88
C PHE A 33 -24.04 -17.78 -9.35
N THR A 34 -23.46 -16.60 -9.61
CA THR A 34 -23.24 -16.12 -10.98
C THR A 34 -22.05 -16.81 -11.66
N ALA A 35 -21.18 -17.47 -10.88
CA ALA A 35 -20.12 -18.31 -11.41
C ALA A 35 -20.63 -19.63 -12.01
N PHE A 36 -21.86 -20.06 -11.71
CA PHE A 36 -22.46 -21.31 -12.21
C PHE A 36 -23.38 -21.10 -13.43
N ASP A 37 -23.71 -19.87 -13.80
CA ASP A 37 -24.59 -19.53 -14.93
C ASP A 37 -23.79 -19.37 -16.22
N PRO A 38 -23.92 -20.27 -17.22
CA PRO A 38 -23.14 -20.21 -18.47
C PRO A 38 -23.43 -18.97 -19.35
N SER A 39 -24.52 -18.25 -19.08
CA SER A 39 -24.85 -17.00 -19.78
C SER A 39 -24.21 -15.76 -19.15
N HIS A 40 -23.69 -15.88 -17.93
CA HIS A 40 -23.16 -14.75 -17.18
C HIS A 40 -21.70 -14.42 -17.57
N PRO A 41 -21.30 -13.13 -17.67
CA PRO A 41 -19.94 -12.75 -18.04
C PRO A 41 -18.82 -13.24 -17.11
N TYR A 42 -19.17 -13.70 -15.90
CA TYR A 42 -18.23 -14.20 -14.89
C TYR A 42 -18.40 -15.70 -14.58
N HIS A 43 -19.02 -16.46 -15.50
CA HIS A 43 -19.11 -17.91 -15.44
C HIS A 43 -17.73 -18.60 -15.31
N ASP A 44 -17.62 -19.59 -14.43
CA ASP A 44 -16.46 -20.48 -14.33
C ASP A 44 -16.92 -21.96 -14.47
N PRO A 45 -16.68 -22.60 -15.63
CA PRO A 45 -17.11 -23.98 -15.88
C PRO A 45 -16.40 -25.03 -15.01
N LYS A 46 -15.45 -24.64 -14.15
CA LYS A 46 -14.80 -25.52 -13.16
C LYS A 46 -15.39 -25.37 -11.75
N SER A 47 -16.20 -24.34 -11.51
CA SER A 47 -16.87 -24.11 -10.23
C SER A 47 -18.15 -24.94 -10.17
N MET A 48 -18.41 -25.59 -9.04
CA MET A 48 -19.59 -26.44 -8.83
C MET A 48 -20.29 -26.06 -7.53
N GLU A 49 -21.62 -26.12 -7.46
CA GLU A 49 -22.38 -25.79 -6.24
C GLU A 49 -21.95 -26.61 -5.01
N SER A 50 -21.58 -27.88 -5.23
CA SER A 50 -21.09 -28.79 -4.17
C SER A 50 -19.67 -28.47 -3.70
N LYS A 51 -18.90 -27.71 -4.47
CA LYS A 51 -17.53 -27.28 -4.17
C LYS A 51 -17.24 -25.92 -4.84
N PRO A 52 -17.80 -24.83 -4.33
CA PRO A 52 -17.71 -23.52 -4.96
C PRO A 52 -16.28 -22.97 -4.91
N THR A 53 -15.80 -22.46 -6.04
CA THR A 53 -14.52 -21.74 -6.13
C THR A 53 -14.67 -20.30 -5.66
N TRP A 54 -15.80 -19.67 -6.00
CA TRP A 54 -16.04 -18.24 -5.86
C TRP A 54 -17.07 -17.94 -4.78
N PHE A 55 -16.84 -16.87 -4.03
CA PHE A 55 -17.69 -16.41 -2.94
C PHE A 55 -17.88 -14.89 -3.04
N MET A 56 -19.11 -14.44 -2.81
CA MET A 56 -19.48 -13.03 -2.76
C MET A 56 -19.96 -12.64 -1.35
N VAL A 57 -20.14 -11.33 -1.13
CA VAL A 57 -20.69 -10.73 0.10
C VAL A 57 -21.72 -9.68 -0.30
N ASP A 58 -22.75 -9.48 0.52
CA ASP A 58 -23.66 -8.34 0.33
C ASP A 58 -23.09 -7.12 1.04
N VAL A 59 -23.05 -5.99 0.34
CA VAL A 59 -22.69 -4.68 0.90
C VAL A 59 -23.88 -3.72 0.81
N LYS A 60 -24.10 -2.97 1.88
CA LYS A 60 -25.05 -1.83 1.88
C LYS A 60 -24.29 -0.51 1.86
N PHE A 61 -24.81 0.45 1.11
CA PHE A 61 -24.30 1.82 1.10
C PHE A 61 -24.53 2.49 2.46
N VAL A 62 -23.55 3.27 2.92
CA VAL A 62 -23.59 3.97 4.21
C VAL A 62 -23.58 5.48 3.99
N SER A 63 -22.55 5.98 3.31
CA SER A 63 -22.41 7.42 3.02
C SER A 63 -21.43 7.67 1.88
N ARG A 64 -21.56 8.84 1.24
CA ARG A 64 -20.47 9.41 0.43
C ARG A 64 -19.42 10.01 1.37
N LEU A 65 -18.18 10.08 0.91
CA LEU A 65 -17.20 10.93 1.59
C LEU A 65 -17.54 12.41 1.34
N PRO A 66 -17.29 13.33 2.30
CA PRO A 66 -17.45 14.76 2.07
C PRO A 66 -16.57 15.26 0.92
N ASN A 67 -15.36 14.71 0.83
CA ASN A 67 -14.40 14.94 -0.24
C ASN A 67 -14.04 13.61 -0.91
N PHE A 68 -14.03 13.57 -2.24
CA PHE A 68 -13.50 12.44 -3.01
C PHE A 68 -12.00 12.27 -2.74
N VAL A 69 -11.50 11.03 -2.63
CA VAL A 69 -10.09 10.73 -2.35
C VAL A 69 -9.45 10.11 -3.60
N PRO A 70 -8.75 10.88 -4.45
CA PRO A 70 -8.21 10.37 -5.70
C PRO A 70 -7.08 9.36 -5.47
N LEU A 71 -6.96 8.36 -6.36
CA LEU A 71 -5.83 7.42 -6.36
C LEU A 71 -4.47 8.15 -6.34
N LYS A 72 -4.36 9.28 -7.04
CA LYS A 72 -3.12 10.05 -7.12
C LYS A 72 -2.66 10.60 -5.78
N LEU A 73 -3.60 10.97 -4.90
CA LEU A 73 -3.32 11.40 -3.55
C LEU A 73 -2.75 10.24 -2.72
N LEU A 74 -3.41 9.07 -2.76
CA LEU A 74 -2.95 7.85 -2.08
C LEU A 74 -1.52 7.46 -2.51
N GLN A 75 -1.22 7.56 -3.81
CA GLN A 75 0.13 7.35 -4.34
C GLN A 75 1.14 8.37 -3.81
N ASN A 76 0.77 9.66 -3.75
CA ASN A 76 1.65 10.72 -3.25
C ASN A 76 1.97 10.52 -1.76
N LEU A 77 0.98 10.13 -0.94
CA LEU A 77 1.15 9.78 0.47
C LEU A 77 2.23 8.70 0.66
N ILE A 78 2.11 7.59 -0.04
CA ILE A 78 3.07 6.47 0.04
C ILE A 78 4.45 6.87 -0.50
N SER A 79 4.49 7.76 -1.50
CA SER A 79 5.74 8.25 -2.10
C SER A 79 6.48 9.31 -1.28
N GLY A 80 6.00 9.67 -0.07
CA GLY A 80 6.56 10.76 0.74
C GLY A 80 6.45 12.15 0.07
N LYS A 81 5.55 12.31 -0.91
CA LYS A 81 5.37 13.59 -1.62
C LYS A 81 4.46 14.51 -0.80
N PRO A 82 4.66 15.84 -0.88
CA PRO A 82 3.73 16.78 -0.26
C PRO A 82 2.29 16.54 -0.70
N VAL A 83 1.39 16.57 0.27
CA VAL A 83 -0.06 16.37 0.09
C VAL A 83 -0.83 17.46 0.83
N PRO A 84 -2.04 17.84 0.37
CA PRO A 84 -2.91 18.72 1.13
C PRO A 84 -3.31 18.07 2.46
N LEU A 85 -3.22 18.84 3.56
CA LEU A 85 -3.44 18.33 4.91
C LEU A 85 -4.85 17.76 5.11
N GLU A 86 -5.88 18.43 4.60
CA GLU A 86 -7.28 17.95 4.62
C GLU A 86 -7.42 16.55 4.00
N ALA A 87 -6.66 16.31 2.92
CA ALA A 87 -6.71 15.08 2.16
C ALA A 87 -5.95 13.93 2.88
N PHE A 88 -4.87 14.24 3.61
CA PHE A 88 -4.23 13.32 4.56
C PHE A 88 -5.18 12.97 5.72
N GLU A 89 -5.85 13.98 6.29
CA GLU A 89 -6.77 13.79 7.41
C GLU A 89 -7.98 12.93 7.06
N VAL A 90 -8.53 13.04 5.85
CA VAL A 90 -9.58 12.11 5.39
C VAL A 90 -9.06 10.66 5.40
N VAL A 91 -7.89 10.40 4.80
CA VAL A 91 -7.31 9.04 4.75
C VAL A 91 -6.99 8.51 6.15
N ARG A 92 -6.43 9.34 7.03
CA ARG A 92 -6.14 9.00 8.43
C ARG A 92 -7.41 8.61 9.20
N ASN A 93 -8.45 9.44 9.11
CA ASN A 93 -9.73 9.20 9.79
C ASN A 93 -10.47 7.98 9.24
N LEU A 94 -10.32 7.66 7.95
CA LEU A 94 -10.84 6.42 7.36
C LEU A 94 -10.13 5.18 7.91
N GLY A 95 -8.80 5.22 8.06
CA GLY A 95 -8.05 4.16 8.74
C GLY A 95 -8.54 3.94 10.17
N VAL A 96 -8.54 5.00 10.99
CA VAL A 96 -8.91 4.91 12.41
C VAL A 96 -10.35 4.43 12.61
N LYS A 97 -11.32 4.95 11.85
CA LYS A 97 -12.74 4.51 11.93
C LYS A 97 -12.99 3.15 11.29
N GLY A 98 -12.11 2.72 10.37
CA GLY A 98 -12.10 1.38 9.78
C GLY A 98 -11.35 0.33 10.61
N GLY A 99 -10.95 0.65 11.84
CA GLY A 99 -10.26 -0.29 12.74
C GLY A 99 -8.76 -0.48 12.47
N TRP A 100 -8.15 0.31 11.59
CA TRP A 100 -6.69 0.32 11.46
C TRP A 100 -6.07 0.98 12.70
N LEU A 101 -5.10 0.30 13.30
CA LEU A 101 -4.37 0.81 14.46
C LEU A 101 -3.65 2.12 14.10
N SER A 102 -3.79 3.14 14.96
CA SER A 102 -2.93 4.33 14.89
C SER A 102 -1.46 3.90 14.89
N THR A 103 -0.63 4.53 14.07
CA THR A 103 0.83 4.32 14.03
C THR A 103 1.50 4.54 15.38
N GLU A 104 0.89 5.33 16.27
CA GLU A 104 1.29 5.50 17.67
C GLU A 104 1.29 4.17 18.45
N LYS A 105 0.34 3.26 18.16
CA LYS A 105 0.29 1.92 18.77
C LYS A 105 1.31 0.96 18.17
N VAL A 106 1.73 1.17 16.92
CA VAL A 106 2.73 0.33 16.24
C VAL A 106 4.14 0.60 16.79
N ASN A 107 4.46 1.86 17.09
CA ASN A 107 5.78 2.26 17.60
C ASN A 107 6.03 1.90 19.08
N LEU A 108 5.03 1.44 19.83
CA LEU A 108 5.23 1.05 21.24
C LEU A 108 5.79 -0.37 21.41
N ALA A 109 5.79 -1.19 20.36
CA ALA A 109 6.26 -2.59 20.38
C ALA A 109 7.77 -2.73 20.09
N SER A 110 8.41 -1.72 19.48
CA SER A 110 9.83 -1.75 19.12
C SER A 110 10.69 -0.95 20.12
N LYS A 111 10.84 -1.46 21.35
CA LYS A 111 11.95 -1.02 22.21
C LYS A 111 13.26 -1.57 21.64
N PRO A 112 14.27 -0.74 21.32
CA PRO A 112 15.59 -1.25 20.99
C PRO A 112 16.21 -1.87 22.24
N THR A 113 16.48 -3.18 22.19
CA THR A 113 17.23 -3.87 23.24
C THR A 113 18.63 -3.26 23.33
N LYS A 114 18.94 -2.58 24.44
CA LYS A 114 20.32 -2.19 24.74
C LYS A 114 21.15 -3.47 24.91
N ILE A 115 22.21 -3.60 24.12
CA ILE A 115 23.32 -4.50 24.43
C ILE A 115 24.45 -3.64 25.00
N SER A 116 24.78 -3.90 26.26
CA SER A 116 25.91 -3.39 27.03
C SER A 116 26.31 -4.51 27.99
N SER A 117 27.58 -4.81 28.28
CA SER A 117 28.85 -4.33 27.72
C SER A 117 29.97 -5.32 28.14
N ASP A 118 31.24 -4.91 27.98
CA ASP A 118 32.46 -5.41 28.67
C ASP A 118 33.26 -6.49 27.91
N GLN A 119 34.45 -6.18 27.37
CA GLN A 119 35.83 -6.03 27.96
C GLN A 119 36.65 -7.35 27.79
N SER A 120 37.98 -7.40 27.65
CA SER A 120 39.07 -6.41 27.82
C SER A 120 40.28 -6.65 26.86
N ASP A 121 41.33 -5.81 26.95
CA ASP A 121 42.78 -5.99 26.60
C ASP A 121 43.17 -6.59 25.21
N GLY A 122 44.07 -6.07 24.36
CA GLY A 122 45.10 -5.01 24.39
C GLY A 122 45.90 -5.10 23.06
N THR A 123 47.10 -4.51 22.85
CA THR A 123 47.94 -3.64 23.69
C THR A 123 48.51 -2.45 22.86
N ASN A 124 49.71 -2.56 22.24
CA ASN A 124 50.41 -1.51 21.47
C ASN A 124 51.61 -2.10 20.68
N LEU A 125 51.97 -1.55 19.49
CA LEU A 125 53.36 -1.23 19.05
C LEU A 125 53.49 -0.81 17.55
N ASP A 126 54.33 0.21 17.35
CA ASP A 126 55.14 0.56 16.17
C ASP A 126 54.56 1.12 14.84
N ASN A 127 55.48 1.78 14.11
CA ASN A 127 55.25 2.98 13.29
C ASN A 127 55.75 2.79 11.81
N PRO A 128 56.18 3.82 11.05
CA PRO A 128 55.55 4.20 9.78
C PRO A 128 56.30 3.74 8.51
N GLN A 129 55.67 3.86 7.32
CA GLN A 129 56.24 4.66 6.19
C GLN A 129 55.45 4.66 4.85
N SER A 130 55.13 5.89 4.41
CA SER A 130 55.44 6.43 3.07
C SER A 130 54.59 6.14 1.81
N ASN A 131 54.54 7.18 0.97
CA ASN A 131 54.35 7.21 -0.49
C ASN A 131 52.96 6.86 -1.07
N LYS A 132 52.43 7.49 -2.13
CA LYS A 132 52.60 8.76 -2.90
C LYS A 132 51.99 8.45 -4.28
N ARG A 133 51.46 9.47 -4.99
CA ARG A 133 50.96 9.46 -6.41
C ARG A 133 49.56 8.87 -6.63
N LYS A 134 48.78 9.28 -7.64
CA LYS A 134 48.57 10.58 -8.35
C LYS A 134 47.36 10.39 -9.30
N THR A 135 46.48 11.39 -9.44
CA THR A 135 45.69 11.79 -10.65
C THR A 135 45.33 10.73 -11.73
N GLN A 136 44.07 10.58 -12.17
CA GLN A 136 43.42 11.39 -13.23
C GLN A 136 41.93 10.97 -13.38
N SER A 137 40.93 11.87 -13.32
CA SER A 137 40.21 12.54 -14.43
C SER A 137 39.54 11.64 -15.50
N GLY A 138 38.22 11.75 -15.67
CA GLY A 138 37.47 11.08 -16.74
C GLY A 138 35.99 11.50 -16.83
N THR A 139 35.70 12.56 -17.59
CA THR A 139 34.33 13.08 -17.83
C THR A 139 33.74 12.50 -19.11
N THR A 140 32.50 11.99 -19.09
CA THR A 140 31.72 11.69 -20.32
C THR A 140 30.22 11.97 -20.13
N GLN A 141 29.59 12.65 -21.10
CA GLN A 141 28.16 12.99 -21.08
C GLN A 141 27.28 11.95 -21.80
N PRO A 142 25.98 11.83 -21.47
CA PRO A 142 25.05 10.94 -22.17
C PRO A 142 24.56 11.53 -23.51
N ARG A 143 24.62 10.73 -24.59
CA ARG A 143 24.05 11.07 -25.91
C ARG A 143 22.52 10.95 -25.91
N ARG A 144 21.85 12.00 -26.40
CA ARG A 144 20.40 12.07 -26.62
C ARG A 144 20.03 11.50 -28.00
N SER A 145 19.36 10.36 -28.07
CA SER A 145 18.77 9.85 -29.31
C SER A 145 17.35 10.42 -29.54
N LYS A 146 17.08 10.91 -30.75
CA LYS A 146 15.72 11.22 -31.22
C LYS A 146 15.17 9.99 -31.92
N ARG A 147 14.00 9.48 -31.51
CA ARG A 147 13.27 8.43 -32.25
C ARG A 147 12.20 9.09 -33.11
N SER A 148 12.25 8.86 -34.42
CA SER A 148 11.21 9.34 -35.35
C SER A 148 9.90 8.59 -35.12
N LYS A 149 8.79 9.26 -35.45
CA LYS A 149 7.52 8.59 -35.73
C LYS A 149 7.61 7.89 -37.09
N ASN A 150 6.90 6.78 -37.21
CA ASN A 150 5.96 6.43 -38.29
C ASN A 150 4.80 5.70 -37.60
#